data_AF-M3GSQ8-F1
#
_entry.id   AF-M3GSQ8-F1
#
_cell.length_a   1.000
_cell.length_b   1.000
_cell.length_c   1.000
_cell.angle_alpha   90.00
_cell.angle_beta   90.00
_cell.angle_gamma   90.00
#
_symmetry.space_group_name_H-M   'P 1'
#
loop_
_entity.id
_entity.type
_entity.pdbx_description
1 polymer ?
#
loop_
_entity_poly.entity_id
_entity_poly.type
_entity_poly.pdbx_seq_one_letter_code
_entity_poly.pdbx_strand_id
1 'polypeptide(L)'
;MVRDNIMKQTDGLFHDIFKEIAQEYPELEANSQIIDIGAANLADRPQNFDVVVTLNLYGDIISDIVAQIAGSVGMAGSSNIGEIVSMFEAIHGSAPDIAGKNLANPSGLLNAAVMMLVHIGQPDIAAKINNAWLLAIEEGIHTGDIFKAGVSRIKVGTKEFADAVIGNLGHLPEKFKPVSFGKAKKIIIPEYKKIIQKKELVGVDIFLDWTGNDPNELGNKLKSPSNDLMLKIITNRGVKFIRTDNRKHF
;
A
#
# COMPACT_ATOMS: atom_id res chain seq x y z
N MET A 1 8.93 2.10 4.04
CA MET A 1 8.72 3.55 4.20
C MET A 1 7.82 3.78 5.40
N VAL A 2 8.11 4.78 6.26
CA VAL A 2 7.39 5.01 7.53
C VAL A 2 7.36 6.50 7.90
N ARG A 3 6.58 6.91 8.91
CA ARG A 3 6.64 8.26 9.51
C ARG A 3 6.98 8.21 11.00
N ASP A 4 7.95 7.38 11.36
CA ASP A 4 8.39 7.10 12.73
C ASP A 4 9.06 8.31 13.43
N ASN A 5 9.54 9.29 12.68
CA ASN A 5 10.02 10.57 13.21
C ASN A 5 8.91 11.37 13.94
N ILE A 6 7.64 11.18 13.55
CA ILE A 6 6.46 11.79 14.18
C ILE A 6 5.68 10.74 14.96
N MET A 7 5.29 9.64 14.31
CA MET A 7 4.44 8.58 14.85
C MET A 7 5.30 7.49 15.53
N LYS A 8 6.04 7.88 16.56
CA LYS A 8 7.08 7.05 17.19
C LYS A 8 6.58 5.70 17.73
N GLN A 9 5.33 5.62 18.18
CA GLN A 9 4.80 4.38 18.77
C GLN A 9 4.17 3.44 17.75
N THR A 10 3.48 3.97 16.73
CA THR A 10 2.81 3.14 15.72
C THR A 10 3.79 2.78 14.62
N ASP A 11 4.29 3.78 13.91
CA ASP A 11 5.21 3.62 12.79
C ASP A 11 6.59 3.19 13.28
N GLY A 12 7.00 3.67 14.46
CA GLY A 12 8.24 3.20 15.09
C GLY A 12 8.18 1.72 15.44
N LEU A 13 7.06 1.20 15.96
CA LEU A 13 6.91 -0.24 16.18
C LEU A 13 7.03 -1.01 14.86
N PHE A 14 6.37 -0.55 13.80
CA PHE A 14 6.50 -1.17 12.47
C PHE A 14 7.95 -1.19 11.99
N HIS A 15 8.67 -0.08 12.16
CA HIS A 15 10.07 0.04 11.76
C HIS A 15 10.99 -0.86 12.60
N ASP A 16 10.75 -0.97 13.90
CA ASP A 16 11.53 -1.85 14.78
C ASP A 16 11.35 -3.32 14.40
N ILE A 17 10.12 -3.76 14.12
CA ILE A 17 9.84 -5.11 13.61
C ILE A 17 10.50 -5.34 12.25
N PHE A 18 10.48 -4.34 11.35
CA PHE A 18 11.20 -4.44 10.08
C PHE A 18 12.70 -4.69 10.26
N LYS A 19 13.34 -3.97 11.19
CA LYS A 19 14.77 -4.16 11.51
C LYS A 19 15.06 -5.52 12.15
N GLU A 20 14.15 -6.03 12.96
CA GLU A 20 14.24 -7.36 13.57
C GLU A 20 14.22 -8.43 12.48
N ILE A 21 13.18 -8.43 11.63
CA ILE A 21 13.01 -9.43 10.56
C ILE A 21 14.11 -9.31 9.49
N ALA A 22 14.61 -8.11 9.19
CA ALA A 22 15.69 -7.92 8.23
C ALA A 22 16.97 -8.72 8.57
N GLN A 23 17.20 -9.00 9.86
CA GLN A 23 18.35 -9.80 10.31
C GLN A 23 18.23 -11.29 9.92
N GLU A 24 17.01 -11.76 9.66
CA GLU A 24 16.73 -13.12 9.20
C GLU A 24 17.04 -13.31 7.70
N TYR A 25 17.22 -12.22 6.95
CA TYR A 25 17.46 -12.21 5.49
C TYR A 25 18.72 -11.39 5.14
N PRO A 26 19.91 -11.79 5.61
CA PRO A 26 21.15 -11.03 5.43
C PRO A 26 21.62 -10.88 3.97
N GLU A 27 21.06 -11.66 3.05
CA GLU A 27 21.30 -11.56 1.62
C GLU A 27 20.56 -10.41 0.94
N LEU A 28 19.57 -9.81 1.61
CA LEU A 28 18.77 -8.71 1.09
C LEU A 28 19.28 -7.37 1.66
N GLU A 29 19.37 -6.36 0.80
CA GLU A 29 19.59 -5.00 1.28
C GLU A 29 18.32 -4.47 1.94
N ALA A 30 18.38 -4.20 3.25
CA ALA A 30 17.28 -3.61 4.00
C ALA A 30 17.60 -2.16 4.36
N ASN A 31 16.84 -1.22 3.81
CA ASN A 31 16.93 0.21 4.13
C ASN A 31 15.55 0.80 4.45
N SER A 32 15.54 1.93 5.14
CA SER A 32 14.32 2.62 5.57
C SER A 32 14.35 4.09 5.15
N GLN A 33 13.22 4.60 4.68
CA GLN A 33 13.03 6.01 4.34
C GLN A 33 11.78 6.56 5.03
N ILE A 34 11.83 7.84 5.41
CA ILE A 34 10.63 8.56 5.83
C ILE A 34 9.71 8.70 4.62
N ILE A 35 8.40 8.57 4.84
CA ILE A 35 7.40 8.46 3.78
C ILE A 35 7.40 9.63 2.80
N ASP A 36 7.73 10.84 3.26
CA ASP A 36 7.77 12.05 2.44
C ASP A 36 8.92 12.01 1.41
N ILE A 37 10.15 11.82 1.87
CA ILE A 37 11.33 11.70 1.02
C ILE A 37 11.30 10.41 0.19
N GLY A 38 10.74 9.33 0.74
CA GLY A 38 10.55 8.07 0.03
C GLY A 38 9.61 8.21 -1.16
N ALA A 39 8.46 8.87 -0.97
CA ALA A 39 7.53 9.15 -2.06
C ALA A 39 8.15 10.07 -3.12
N ALA A 40 8.89 11.11 -2.72
CA ALA A 40 9.59 12.00 -3.65
C ALA A 40 10.64 11.24 -4.49
N ASN A 41 11.46 10.40 -3.85
CA ASN A 41 12.45 9.58 -4.55
C ASN A 41 11.81 8.57 -5.50
N LEU A 42 10.69 7.97 -5.10
CA LEU A 42 9.94 7.03 -5.93
C LEU A 42 9.34 7.70 -7.17
N ALA A 43 8.89 8.96 -7.04
CA ALA A 43 8.40 9.75 -8.16
C ALA A 43 9.52 10.18 -9.13
N ASP A 44 10.69 10.56 -8.61
CA ASP A 44 11.84 11.02 -9.42
C ASP A 44 12.60 9.85 -10.07
N ARG A 45 12.81 8.77 -9.31
CA ARG A 45 13.69 7.64 -9.68
C ARG A 45 13.08 6.29 -9.28
N PRO A 46 11.91 5.93 -9.84
CA PRO A 46 11.23 4.68 -9.50
C PRO A 46 12.11 3.43 -9.73
N GLN A 47 13.02 3.48 -10.71
CA GLN A 47 13.95 2.40 -11.03
C GLN A 47 14.97 2.05 -9.91
N ASN A 48 15.08 2.88 -8.87
CA ASN A 48 15.94 2.62 -7.73
C ASN A 48 15.27 1.74 -6.65
N PHE A 49 14.02 1.33 -6.86
CA PHE A 49 13.25 0.55 -5.91
C PHE A 49 12.89 -0.81 -6.49
N ASP A 50 13.17 -1.87 -5.73
CA ASP A 50 12.74 -3.24 -6.07
C ASP A 50 11.45 -3.61 -5.32
N VAL A 51 11.46 -3.46 -3.99
CA VAL A 51 10.32 -3.79 -3.12
C VAL A 51 10.14 -2.69 -2.09
N VAL A 52 8.91 -2.19 -1.96
CA VAL A 52 8.54 -1.21 -0.94
C VAL A 52 7.55 -1.86 0.03
N VAL A 53 7.92 -1.88 1.31
CA VAL A 53 7.04 -2.29 2.41
C VAL A 53 6.67 -1.06 3.24
N THR A 54 5.38 -0.87 3.51
CA THR A 54 4.85 0.31 4.21
C THR A 54 3.51 0.01 4.88
N LEU A 55 3.00 0.93 5.70
CA LEU A 55 1.71 0.80 6.38
C LEU A 55 0.53 1.02 5.42
N ASN A 56 -0.63 0.48 5.78
CA ASN A 56 -1.85 0.42 4.95
C ASN A 56 -2.14 1.73 4.17
N LEU A 57 -2.41 2.85 4.88
CA LEU A 57 -2.74 4.13 4.24
C LEU A 57 -1.64 4.64 3.28
N TYR A 58 -0.38 4.42 3.63
CA TYR A 58 0.73 4.85 2.80
C TYR A 58 0.88 3.96 1.57
N GLY A 59 0.62 2.66 1.72
CA GLY A 59 0.65 1.68 0.64
C GLY A 59 -0.43 1.98 -0.40
N ASP A 60 -1.64 2.27 0.06
CA ASP A 60 -2.77 2.70 -0.79
C ASP A 60 -2.35 3.87 -1.70
N ILE A 61 -1.94 4.98 -1.08
CA ILE A 61 -1.53 6.20 -1.80
C ILE A 61 -0.34 5.97 -2.75
N ILE A 62 0.71 5.31 -2.26
CA ILE A 62 1.95 5.16 -3.04
C ILE A 62 1.76 4.17 -4.18
N SER A 63 0.98 3.11 -3.99
CA SER A 63 0.74 2.11 -5.04
C SER A 63 0.03 2.72 -6.26
N ASP A 64 -0.94 3.62 -6.03
CA ASP A 64 -1.60 4.38 -7.09
C ASP A 64 -0.64 5.31 -7.84
N ILE A 65 0.22 6.02 -7.10
CA ILE A 65 1.25 6.89 -7.69
C ILE A 65 2.17 6.07 -8.61
N VAL A 66 2.64 4.92 -8.14
CA VAL A 66 3.53 4.04 -8.93
C VAL A 66 2.81 3.49 -10.16
N ALA A 67 1.56 3.05 -10.03
CA ALA A 67 0.77 2.59 -11.16
C ALA A 67 0.56 3.69 -12.21
N GLN A 68 0.35 4.93 -11.77
CA GLN A 68 0.23 6.08 -12.66
C GLN A 68 1.55 6.44 -13.35
N ILE A 69 2.68 6.34 -12.64
CA ILE A 69 4.03 6.53 -13.22
C ILE A 69 4.32 5.45 -14.27
N ALA A 70 3.92 4.20 -14.02
CA ALA A 70 4.08 3.09 -14.95
C ALA A 70 3.20 3.23 -16.21
N GLY A 71 2.18 4.09 -16.19
CA GLY A 71 1.42 4.52 -17.35
C GLY A 71 -0.06 4.73 -17.08
N SER A 72 -0.67 3.90 -16.23
CA SER A 72 -2.07 4.00 -15.86
C SER A 72 -2.39 3.11 -14.66
N VAL A 73 -3.18 3.64 -13.73
CA VAL A 73 -3.81 2.85 -12.64
C VAL A 73 -4.61 1.67 -13.20
N GLY A 74 -5.19 1.81 -14.40
CA GLY A 74 -5.94 0.76 -15.10
C GLY A 74 -5.11 -0.48 -15.50
N MET A 75 -3.77 -0.41 -15.41
CA MET A 75 -2.88 -1.53 -15.71
C MET A 75 -2.55 -2.40 -14.51
N ALA A 76 -2.76 -1.91 -13.29
CA ALA A 76 -2.24 -2.54 -12.09
C ALA A 76 -3.25 -3.52 -11.45
N GLY A 77 -2.78 -4.74 -11.23
CA GLY A 77 -3.45 -5.75 -10.41
C GLY A 77 -2.87 -5.78 -8.99
N SER A 78 -3.62 -6.34 -8.06
CA SER A 78 -3.21 -6.54 -6.67
C SER A 78 -3.54 -7.95 -6.16
N SER A 79 -2.97 -8.29 -5.02
CA SER A 79 -3.23 -9.54 -4.33
C SER A 79 -3.29 -9.31 -2.83
N ASN A 80 -4.44 -9.61 -2.25
CA ASN A 80 -4.64 -9.68 -0.81
C ASN A 80 -4.38 -11.13 -0.39
N ILE A 81 -3.21 -11.40 0.18
CA ILE A 81 -2.81 -12.75 0.58
C ILE A 81 -3.00 -12.90 2.09
N GLY A 82 -3.90 -13.77 2.49
CA GLY A 82 -4.13 -14.15 3.89
C GLY A 82 -3.68 -15.58 4.20
N GLU A 83 -3.78 -15.96 5.47
CA GLU A 83 -3.44 -17.33 5.93
C GLU A 83 -4.42 -18.40 5.41
N ILE A 84 -5.69 -18.02 5.25
CA ILE A 84 -6.80 -18.92 4.89
C ILE A 84 -7.37 -18.60 3.51
N VAL A 85 -7.45 -17.32 3.17
CA VAL A 85 -8.10 -16.82 1.95
C VAL A 85 -7.18 -15.84 1.25
N SER A 86 -7.14 -15.93 -0.08
CA SER A 86 -6.48 -14.97 -0.96
C SER A 86 -7.52 -14.35 -1.89
N MET A 87 -7.41 -13.04 -2.14
CA MET A 87 -8.27 -12.30 -3.07
C MET A 87 -7.42 -11.52 -4.07
N PHE A 88 -7.81 -11.58 -5.34
CA PHE A 88 -7.09 -10.96 -6.45
C PHE A 88 -8.02 -9.97 -7.14
N GLU A 89 -7.59 -8.72 -7.25
CA GLU A 89 -8.42 -7.63 -7.76
C GLU A 89 -7.58 -6.59 -8.50
N ALA A 90 -8.22 -5.71 -9.28
CA ALA A 90 -7.54 -4.53 -9.78
C ALA A 90 -7.38 -3.51 -8.65
N ILE A 91 -6.34 -2.66 -8.68
CA ILE A 91 -6.20 -1.60 -7.66
C ILE A 91 -7.26 -0.49 -7.82
N HIS A 92 -7.77 -0.29 -9.03
CA HIS A 92 -8.69 0.80 -9.32
C HIS A 92 -10.13 0.51 -8.85
N GLY A 93 -10.88 1.59 -8.62
CA GLY A 93 -12.30 1.52 -8.29
C GLY A 93 -13.22 1.23 -9.48
N SER A 94 -14.52 1.48 -9.29
CA SER A 94 -15.60 1.09 -10.22
C SER A 94 -15.72 1.94 -11.49
N ALA A 95 -15.09 3.12 -11.54
CA ALA A 95 -15.14 4.07 -12.67
C ALA A 95 -16.56 4.25 -13.26
N PRO A 96 -17.53 4.75 -12.46
CA PRO A 96 -18.95 4.77 -12.82
C PRO A 96 -19.26 5.63 -14.05
N ASP A 97 -18.43 6.63 -14.32
CA ASP A 97 -18.52 7.52 -15.47
C ASP A 97 -18.28 6.81 -16.81
N ILE A 98 -17.57 5.68 -16.84
CA ILE A 98 -17.30 4.88 -18.05
C ILE A 98 -18.01 3.52 -18.07
N ALA A 99 -18.77 3.20 -17.02
CA ALA A 99 -19.49 1.93 -16.93
C ALA A 99 -20.43 1.72 -18.13
N GLY A 100 -20.35 0.53 -18.75
CA GLY A 100 -21.16 0.16 -19.92
C GLY A 100 -20.75 0.81 -21.24
N LYS A 101 -19.67 1.62 -21.28
CA LYS A 101 -19.29 2.39 -22.47
C LYS A 101 -18.23 1.73 -23.36
N ASN A 102 -17.75 0.52 -23.00
CA ASN A 102 -16.64 -0.16 -23.70
C ASN A 102 -15.33 0.67 -23.70
N LEU A 103 -15.07 1.43 -22.64
CA LEU A 103 -13.89 2.33 -22.54
C LEU A 103 -12.86 1.92 -21.49
N ALA A 104 -13.22 1.00 -20.59
CA ALA A 104 -12.34 0.58 -19.50
C ALA A 104 -11.13 -0.21 -20.01
N ASN A 105 -9.98 -0.02 -19.37
CA ASN A 105 -8.82 -0.87 -19.55
C ASN A 105 -8.96 -2.13 -18.68
N PRO A 106 -9.06 -3.34 -19.25
CA PRO A 106 -9.22 -4.56 -18.45
C PRO A 106 -7.89 -5.10 -17.89
N SER A 107 -6.77 -4.42 -18.15
CA SER A 107 -5.42 -4.91 -17.81
C SER A 107 -5.21 -5.16 -16.32
N GLY A 108 -5.71 -4.29 -15.44
CA GLY A 108 -5.56 -4.46 -13.98
C GLY A 108 -6.19 -5.76 -13.47
N LEU A 109 -7.43 -6.04 -13.89
CA LEU A 109 -8.11 -7.29 -13.53
C LEU A 109 -7.44 -8.52 -14.18
N LEU A 110 -6.97 -8.39 -15.42
CA LEU A 110 -6.22 -9.46 -16.10
C LEU A 110 -4.91 -9.79 -15.37
N ASN A 111 -4.15 -8.78 -14.96
CA ASN A 111 -2.92 -8.94 -14.21
C ASN A 111 -3.19 -9.56 -12.83
N ALA A 112 -4.28 -9.18 -12.16
CA ALA A 112 -4.71 -9.83 -10.93
C ALA A 112 -5.05 -11.32 -11.15
N ALA A 113 -5.73 -11.66 -12.25
CA ALA A 113 -6.01 -13.04 -12.61
C ALA A 113 -4.73 -13.85 -12.93
N VAL A 114 -3.73 -13.22 -13.55
CA VAL A 114 -2.39 -13.81 -13.75
C VAL A 114 -1.74 -14.13 -12.39
N MET A 115 -1.78 -13.20 -11.43
CA MET A 115 -1.29 -13.44 -10.06
C MET A 115 -2.03 -14.59 -9.38
N MET A 116 -3.36 -14.66 -9.54
CA MET A 116 -4.18 -15.77 -9.04
C MET A 116 -3.74 -17.11 -9.63
N LEU A 117 -3.55 -17.18 -10.94
CA LEU A 117 -3.12 -18.40 -11.63
C LEU A 117 -1.77 -18.89 -11.12
N VAL A 118 -0.81 -17.98 -10.91
CA VAL A 118 0.47 -18.32 -10.27
C VAL A 118 0.25 -18.86 -8.85
N HIS A 119 -0.62 -18.22 -8.06
CA HIS A 119 -0.93 -18.62 -6.69
C HIS A 119 -1.55 -20.03 -6.60
N ILE A 120 -2.45 -20.39 -7.52
CA ILE A 120 -3.10 -21.71 -7.54
C ILE A 120 -2.29 -22.80 -8.29
N GLY A 121 -1.01 -22.55 -8.56
CA GLY A 121 -0.12 -23.54 -9.16
C GLY A 121 -0.26 -23.72 -10.67
N GLN A 122 -0.72 -22.68 -11.38
CA GLN A 122 -0.85 -22.67 -12.85
C GLN A 122 0.06 -21.62 -13.52
N PRO A 123 1.38 -21.60 -13.24
CA PRO A 123 2.29 -20.59 -13.76
C PRO A 123 2.44 -20.62 -15.28
N ASP A 124 2.31 -21.78 -15.93
CA ASP A 124 2.41 -21.89 -17.38
C ASP A 124 1.22 -21.24 -18.10
N ILE A 125 0.02 -21.35 -17.51
CA ILE A 125 -1.19 -20.69 -18.02
C ILE A 125 -1.08 -19.19 -17.79
N ALA A 126 -0.64 -18.79 -16.60
CA ALA A 126 -0.38 -17.39 -16.26
C ALA A 126 0.61 -16.75 -17.26
N ALA A 127 1.70 -17.43 -17.58
CA ALA A 127 2.71 -16.97 -18.54
C ALA A 127 2.14 -16.82 -19.95
N LYS A 128 1.32 -17.76 -20.42
CA LYS A 128 0.65 -17.65 -21.73
C LYS A 128 -0.22 -16.40 -21.83
N ILE A 129 -1.02 -16.14 -20.81
CA ILE A 129 -1.92 -14.98 -20.78
C ILE A 129 -1.11 -13.68 -20.68
N ASN A 130 -0.11 -13.63 -19.80
CA ASN A 130 0.68 -12.42 -19.58
C ASN A 130 1.53 -12.05 -20.82
N ASN A 131 2.11 -13.03 -21.52
CA ASN A 131 2.83 -12.78 -22.77
C ASN A 131 1.90 -12.30 -23.89
N ALA A 132 0.68 -12.86 -23.99
CA ALA A 132 -0.30 -12.39 -24.98
C ALA A 132 -0.75 -10.94 -24.70
N TRP A 133 -0.91 -10.59 -23.42
CA TRP A 133 -1.16 -9.21 -23.00
C TRP A 133 0.00 -8.28 -23.34
N LEU A 134 1.24 -8.66 -23.02
CA LEU A 134 2.44 -7.89 -23.38
C LEU A 134 2.55 -7.67 -24.89
N LEU A 135 2.24 -8.70 -25.69
CA LEU A 135 2.26 -8.60 -27.14
C LEU A 135 1.21 -7.61 -27.67
N ALA A 136 -0.02 -7.61 -27.11
CA ALA A 136 -1.04 -6.63 -27.51
C ALA A 136 -0.60 -5.17 -27.24
N ILE A 137 0.07 -4.94 -26.10
CA ILE A 137 0.67 -3.64 -25.77
C ILE A 137 1.82 -3.31 -26.73
N GLU A 138 2.69 -4.28 -27.03
CA GLU A 138 3.82 -4.11 -27.94
C GLU A 138 3.41 -3.75 -29.38
N GLU A 139 2.31 -4.33 -29.85
CA GLU A 139 1.67 -4.04 -31.14
C GLU A 139 0.98 -2.67 -31.18
N GLY A 140 0.98 -1.95 -30.06
CA GLY A 140 0.39 -0.62 -29.91
C GLY A 140 -1.14 -0.63 -29.95
N ILE A 141 -1.78 -1.74 -29.55
CA ILE A 141 -3.24 -1.86 -29.42
C ILE A 141 -3.61 -1.42 -28.01
N HIS A 142 -4.01 -0.15 -27.86
CA HIS A 142 -4.11 0.48 -26.56
C HIS A 142 -5.51 0.98 -26.25
N THR A 143 -5.94 0.82 -25.00
CA THR A 143 -7.14 1.47 -24.46
C THR A 143 -6.90 2.96 -24.22
N GLY A 144 -7.97 3.70 -24.00
CA GLY A 144 -7.91 5.17 -24.01
C GLY A 144 -7.02 5.82 -22.97
N ASP A 145 -6.78 5.16 -21.84
CA ASP A 145 -5.94 5.59 -20.72
C ASP A 145 -4.43 5.48 -21.01
N ILE A 146 -4.02 4.53 -21.86
CA ILE A 146 -2.62 4.31 -22.23
C ILE A 146 -2.32 4.64 -23.70
N PHE A 147 -3.32 5.07 -24.47
CA PHE A 147 -3.14 5.51 -25.84
C PHE A 147 -2.33 6.80 -25.90
N LYS A 148 -1.27 6.80 -26.72
CA LYS A 148 -0.42 7.96 -26.96
C LYS A 148 -0.11 8.09 -28.45
N ALA A 149 -0.48 9.23 -29.04
CA ALA A 149 -0.20 9.52 -30.44
C ALA A 149 1.30 9.42 -30.75
N GLY A 150 1.65 8.79 -31.87
CA GLY A 150 3.03 8.54 -32.28
C GLY A 150 3.72 7.34 -31.59
N VAL A 151 3.09 6.75 -30.56
CA VAL A 151 3.56 5.53 -29.89
C VAL A 151 2.60 4.38 -30.15
N SER A 152 1.31 4.62 -29.95
CA SER A 152 0.24 3.63 -30.14
C SER A 152 -0.15 3.53 -31.60
N ARG A 153 -0.43 2.30 -32.06
CA ARG A 153 -0.89 2.02 -33.42
C ARG A 153 -2.39 2.26 -33.56
N ILE A 154 -3.18 1.83 -32.57
CA ILE A 154 -4.64 1.96 -32.60
C ILE A 154 -5.20 2.18 -31.19
N LYS A 155 -6.22 3.03 -31.09
CA LYS A 155 -7.03 3.20 -29.89
C LYS A 155 -8.23 2.25 -29.97
N VAL A 156 -8.42 1.42 -28.95
CA VAL A 156 -9.49 0.42 -28.89
C VAL A 156 -10.33 0.54 -27.61
N GLY A 157 -11.50 -0.08 -27.61
CA GLY A 157 -12.33 -0.25 -26.43
C GLY A 157 -11.96 -1.51 -25.63
N THR A 158 -12.70 -1.76 -24.55
CA THR A 158 -12.48 -2.90 -23.64
C THR A 158 -12.55 -4.25 -24.37
N LYS A 159 -13.58 -4.44 -25.21
CA LYS A 159 -13.83 -5.69 -25.93
C LYS A 159 -12.76 -5.97 -26.97
N GLU A 160 -12.44 -4.96 -27.78
CA GLU A 160 -11.47 -5.10 -28.87
C GLU A 160 -10.05 -5.29 -28.33
N PHE A 161 -9.73 -4.70 -27.17
CA PHE A 161 -8.48 -5.01 -26.46
C PHE A 161 -8.45 -6.47 -25.99
N ALA A 162 -9.55 -6.98 -25.42
CA ALA A 162 -9.65 -8.38 -25.01
C ALA A 162 -9.51 -9.35 -26.21
N ASP A 163 -10.14 -9.04 -27.34
CA ASP A 163 -10.03 -9.83 -28.57
C ASP A 163 -8.58 -9.88 -29.07
N ALA A 164 -7.84 -8.76 -28.99
CA ALA A 164 -6.42 -8.73 -29.34
C ALA A 164 -5.58 -9.63 -28.42
N VAL A 165 -5.80 -9.56 -27.10
CA VAL A 165 -5.11 -10.44 -26.14
C VAL A 165 -5.43 -11.92 -26.42
N ILE A 166 -6.69 -12.25 -26.72
CA ILE A 166 -7.10 -13.62 -27.06
C ILE A 166 -6.41 -14.10 -28.34
N GLY A 167 -6.37 -13.26 -29.39
CA GLY A 167 -5.70 -13.58 -30.64
C GLY A 167 -4.19 -13.82 -30.49
N ASN A 168 -3.58 -13.18 -29.49
CA ASN A 168 -2.16 -13.29 -29.19
C ASN A 168 -1.79 -14.49 -28.31
N LEU A 169 -2.75 -15.28 -27.83
CA LEU A 169 -2.46 -16.47 -27.01
C LEU A 169 -1.54 -17.46 -27.74
N GLY A 170 -0.46 -17.87 -27.05
CA GLY A 170 0.54 -18.78 -27.59
C GLY A 170 1.70 -18.11 -28.32
N HIS A 171 1.62 -16.79 -28.54
CA HIS A 171 2.70 -15.99 -29.10
C HIS A 171 3.47 -15.27 -27.98
N LEU A 172 4.69 -14.83 -28.29
CA LEU A 172 5.56 -14.12 -27.36
C LEU A 172 5.81 -12.69 -27.88
N PRO A 173 5.97 -11.70 -26.99
CA PRO A 173 6.45 -10.38 -27.38
C PRO A 173 7.89 -10.45 -27.92
N GLU A 174 8.23 -9.57 -28.87
CA GLU A 174 9.58 -9.48 -29.45
C GLU A 174 10.42 -8.38 -28.78
N LYS A 175 9.81 -7.26 -28.40
CA LYS A 175 10.47 -6.11 -27.75
C LYS A 175 10.43 -6.20 -26.24
N PHE A 176 9.28 -6.54 -25.66
CA PHE A 176 9.21 -6.82 -24.23
C PHE A 176 9.86 -8.17 -23.93
N LYS A 177 10.52 -8.27 -22.77
CA LYS A 177 11.09 -9.52 -22.31
C LYS A 177 9.94 -10.52 -22.02
N PRO A 178 9.90 -11.69 -22.68
CA PRO A 178 8.90 -12.70 -22.38
C PRO A 178 8.95 -13.14 -20.91
N VAL A 179 7.76 -13.32 -20.32
CA VAL A 179 7.59 -13.67 -18.91
C VAL A 179 7.50 -15.17 -18.73
N SER A 180 8.17 -15.67 -17.69
CA SER A 180 8.01 -17.02 -17.13
C SER A 180 7.99 -16.93 -15.62
N PHE A 181 7.00 -17.53 -14.98
CA PHE A 181 6.80 -17.46 -13.53
C PHE A 181 7.51 -18.59 -12.77
N GLY A 182 8.20 -19.51 -13.48
CA GLY A 182 8.84 -20.66 -12.86
C GLY A 182 7.85 -21.56 -12.11
N LYS A 183 8.34 -22.30 -11.11
CA LYS A 183 7.47 -23.11 -10.24
C LYS A 183 6.89 -22.26 -9.13
N ALA A 184 5.57 -22.35 -8.94
CA ALA A 184 4.91 -21.73 -7.79
C ALA A 184 5.56 -22.22 -6.48
N LYS A 185 5.95 -21.27 -5.62
CA LYS A 185 6.43 -21.55 -4.27
C LYS A 185 5.29 -21.37 -3.29
N LYS A 186 5.18 -22.26 -2.31
CA LYS A 186 4.23 -22.11 -1.22
C LYS A 186 4.67 -20.94 -0.35
N ILE A 187 3.77 -20.00 -0.10
CA ILE A 187 3.96 -18.94 0.90
C ILE A 187 3.77 -19.57 2.28
N ILE A 188 4.77 -19.43 3.14
CA ILE A 188 4.72 -19.90 4.53
C ILE A 188 4.73 -18.66 5.41
N ILE A 189 3.61 -18.41 6.08
CA ILE A 189 3.48 -17.33 7.06
C ILE A 189 3.88 -17.93 8.42
N PRO A 190 4.95 -17.43 9.06
CA PRO A 190 5.36 -17.93 10.37
C PRO A 190 4.32 -17.55 11.44
N GLU A 191 4.13 -18.44 12.41
CA GLU A 191 3.24 -18.17 13.54
C GLU A 191 3.84 -17.08 14.44
N TYR A 192 3.09 -15.98 14.65
CA TYR A 192 3.52 -14.92 15.54
C TYR A 192 3.36 -15.34 17.01
N LYS A 193 4.47 -15.35 17.75
CA LYS A 193 4.47 -15.61 19.19
C LYS A 193 4.40 -14.31 19.98
N LYS A 194 3.26 -14.05 20.60
CA LYS A 194 3.06 -12.88 21.46
C LYS A 194 3.99 -12.92 22.68
N ILE A 195 4.79 -11.87 22.84
CA ILE A 195 5.63 -11.68 24.03
C ILE A 195 4.75 -11.15 25.16
N ILE A 196 4.67 -11.90 26.27
CA ILE A 196 3.96 -11.47 27.48
C ILE A 196 4.83 -10.45 28.20
N GLN A 197 4.27 -9.28 28.45
CA GLN A 197 4.92 -8.22 29.24
C GLN A 197 4.08 -7.91 30.48
N LYS A 198 4.76 -7.57 31.58
CA LYS A 198 4.10 -7.05 32.79
C LYS A 198 3.52 -5.67 32.46
N LYS A 199 2.22 -5.50 32.70
CA LYS A 199 1.51 -4.23 32.49
C LYS A 199 0.92 -3.76 33.81
N GLU A 200 1.08 -2.47 34.10
CA GLU A 200 0.53 -1.82 35.29
C GLU A 200 -0.29 -0.60 34.85
N LEU A 201 -1.47 -0.41 35.44
CA LEU A 201 -2.28 0.78 35.20
C LEU A 201 -1.71 1.95 36.00
N VAL A 202 -1.21 2.96 35.29
CA VAL A 202 -0.55 4.13 35.91
C VAL A 202 -1.35 5.43 35.79
N GLY A 203 -2.49 5.40 35.11
CA GLY A 203 -3.34 6.56 34.89
C GLY A 203 -4.37 6.31 33.79
N VAL A 204 -5.17 7.34 33.52
CA VAL A 204 -6.22 7.33 32.50
C VAL A 204 -6.23 8.65 31.73
N ASP A 205 -6.52 8.58 30.43
CA ASP A 205 -6.83 9.76 29.62
C ASP A 205 -8.35 9.90 29.53
N ILE A 206 -8.87 11.10 29.82
CA ILE A 206 -10.30 11.42 29.78
C ILE A 206 -10.53 12.46 28.69
N PHE A 207 -11.35 12.10 27.69
CA PHE A 207 -11.75 13.00 26.62
C PHE A 207 -13.07 13.68 26.99
N LEU A 208 -13.08 15.01 26.92
CA LEU A 208 -14.22 15.84 27.29
C LEU A 208 -14.63 16.68 26.10
N ASP A 209 -15.94 16.74 25.85
CA ASP A 209 -16.53 17.79 25.04
C ASP A 209 -16.92 18.95 25.97
N TRP A 210 -16.20 20.06 25.87
CA TRP A 210 -16.35 21.21 26.75
C TRP A 210 -16.37 22.50 25.92
N THR A 211 -17.45 23.28 26.08
CA THR A 211 -17.74 24.47 25.26
C THR A 211 -17.17 25.77 25.84
N GLY A 212 -16.46 25.70 26.97
CA GLY A 212 -15.83 26.89 27.56
C GLY A 212 -14.59 27.33 26.79
N ASN A 213 -14.15 28.56 27.07
CA ASN A 213 -13.08 29.23 26.32
C ASN A 213 -11.80 29.48 27.14
N ASP A 214 -11.81 29.27 28.46
CA ASP A 214 -10.63 29.37 29.33
C ASP A 214 -10.21 28.00 29.91
N PRO A 215 -9.15 27.37 29.38
CA PRO A 215 -8.67 26.08 29.88
C PRO A 215 -8.42 26.05 31.39
N ASN A 216 -8.07 27.19 32.02
CA ASN A 216 -7.79 27.25 33.46
C ASN A 216 -9.03 26.96 34.30
N GLU A 217 -10.22 27.33 33.83
CA GLU A 217 -11.47 26.98 34.49
C GLU A 217 -11.62 25.45 34.57
N LEU A 218 -11.39 24.77 33.44
CA LEU A 218 -11.46 23.32 33.35
C LEU A 218 -10.36 22.66 34.21
N GLY A 219 -9.12 23.15 34.13
CA GLY A 219 -7.99 22.65 34.92
C GLY A 219 -8.21 22.79 36.42
N ASN A 220 -8.81 23.89 36.87
CA ASN A 220 -9.13 24.11 38.28
C ASN A 220 -10.24 23.17 38.77
N LYS A 221 -11.29 22.96 37.96
CA LYS A 221 -12.37 22.00 38.29
C LYS A 221 -11.87 20.57 38.34
N LEU A 222 -10.90 20.21 37.51
CA LEU A 222 -10.39 18.85 37.38
C LEU A 222 -9.10 18.59 38.16
N LYS A 223 -8.67 19.47 39.05
CA LYS A 223 -7.35 19.36 39.72
C LYS A 223 -7.17 18.05 40.50
N SER A 224 -8.21 17.59 41.19
CA SER A 224 -8.25 16.30 41.92
C SER A 224 -9.60 15.62 41.68
N PRO A 225 -9.78 14.93 40.54
CA PRO A 225 -11.08 14.35 40.18
C PRO A 225 -11.47 13.18 41.08
N SER A 226 -10.52 12.57 41.80
CA SER A 226 -10.76 11.58 42.85
C SER A 226 -9.60 11.58 43.86
N ASN A 227 -9.68 10.76 44.91
CA ASN A 227 -8.61 10.61 45.90
C ASN A 227 -7.34 9.95 45.34
N ASP A 228 -7.49 9.12 44.30
CA ASP A 228 -6.39 8.29 43.77
C ASP A 228 -5.84 8.79 42.42
N LEU A 229 -6.44 9.84 41.85
CA LEU A 229 -6.04 10.41 40.57
C LEU A 229 -5.80 11.92 40.71
N MET A 230 -4.67 12.37 40.17
CA MET A 230 -4.37 13.79 40.03
C MET A 230 -4.31 14.15 38.55
N LEU A 231 -4.89 15.30 38.18
CA LEU A 231 -4.75 15.83 36.83
C LEU A 231 -3.28 16.15 36.57
N LYS A 232 -2.71 15.56 35.53
CA LYS A 232 -1.33 15.79 35.10
C LYS A 232 -1.22 16.83 34.00
N ILE A 233 -2.10 16.73 32.98
CA ILE A 233 -2.03 17.55 31.78
C ILE A 233 -3.42 17.69 31.14
N ILE A 234 -3.67 18.83 30.51
CA ILE A 234 -4.77 19.01 29.57
C ILE A 234 -4.18 19.33 28.19
N THR A 235 -4.65 18.61 27.18
CA THR A 235 -4.32 18.89 25.78
C THR A 235 -5.58 19.15 24.96
N ASN A 236 -5.46 19.95 23.91
CA ASN A 236 -6.49 20.10 22.89
C ASN A 236 -5.83 19.98 21.52
N ARG A 237 -6.32 19.05 20.69
CA ARG A 237 -5.72 18.70 19.39
C ARG A 237 -4.21 18.42 19.46
N GLY A 238 -3.76 17.78 20.55
CA GLY A 238 -2.36 17.43 20.77
C GLY A 238 -1.47 18.57 21.28
N VAL A 239 -2.00 19.79 21.43
CA VAL A 239 -1.26 20.93 22.01
C VAL A 239 -1.52 20.98 23.51
N LYS A 240 -0.47 21.23 24.30
CA LYS A 240 -0.55 21.31 25.77
C LYS A 240 -1.05 22.68 26.21
N PHE A 241 -2.03 22.72 27.13
CA PHE A 241 -2.57 23.96 27.67
C PHE A 241 -2.31 24.13 29.16
N ILE A 242 -2.35 23.05 29.95
CA ILE A 242 -2.15 23.09 31.41
C ILE A 242 -1.24 21.95 31.85
N ARG A 243 -0.29 22.26 32.76
CA ARG A 243 0.57 21.30 33.45
C ARG A 243 0.56 21.62 34.94
N THR A 244 0.28 20.62 35.76
CA THR A 244 0.20 20.76 37.23
C THR A 244 1.51 20.42 37.94
N ASP A 245 2.48 19.84 37.22
CA ASP A 245 3.82 19.58 37.75
C ASP A 245 4.77 20.78 37.51
N ASN A 246 5.53 21.15 38.55
CA ASN A 246 6.57 22.18 38.50
C ASN A 246 7.93 21.64 37.97
N ARG A 247 7.97 20.47 37.30
CA ARG A 247 9.24 19.92 36.82
C ARG A 247 9.56 20.43 35.42
N LYS A 248 10.39 21.48 35.38
CA LYS A 248 11.18 21.82 34.20
C LYS A 248 12.01 20.61 33.79
N HIS A 249 11.73 20.04 32.62
CA HIS A 249 12.69 19.20 31.93
C HIS A 249 13.02 19.90 30.62
N PHE A 250 14.30 20.24 30.51
CA PHE A 250 15.00 20.67 29.30
C PHE A 250 15.03 19.53 28.29
#